data_AF-H5WNR8-F1
#
_entry.id   AF-H5WNR8-F1
#
_cell.length_a   1.000
_cell.length_b   1.000
_cell.length_c   1.000
_cell.angle_alpha   90.00
_cell.angle_beta   90.00
_cell.angle_gamma   90.00
#
_symmetry.space_group_name_H-M   'P 1'
#
loop_
_entity.id
_entity.type
_entity.pdbx_description
1 polymer ?
#
loop_
_entity_poly.entity_id
_entity_poly.type
_entity_poly.pdbx_seq_one_letter_code
_entity_poly.pdbx_strand_id
1 'polypeptide(L)'
;MSAAAERLRLALEALARGEPGFLAVSRVQAEGEPAGWREEISYERGGLQRCLRERSPVDAGGARIGRWQAPADDAQAPALAQALVKAQFWSLRSDTELVPGAGLVNWTCAVGDAVVDLVVATGSPVLLRLAGLDQLLRDVAHALEASGTGVSLRLAVQLQGQGAEQALRIGLVNEGHQRAVLVGPQAWVPSVDGPNHFRVELAPLPQEAPDETGPGAIFQTWPADLARASRGAVPWGDSYIVLSPRQPLLLPQPVPLGPLPPGEHIVRVVYSNYGRLSQVAGLPVILGRAFSNELVMRG
;
A
#
# COMPACT_ATOMS: atom_id res chain seq x y z
N MET A 1 31.94 20.23 0.19
CA MET A 1 31.05 19.40 1.02
C MET A 1 30.43 20.30 2.07
N SER A 2 29.12 20.22 2.31
CA SER A 2 28.46 21.08 3.32
C SER A 2 28.81 20.61 4.73
N ALA A 3 28.74 21.51 5.72
CA ALA A 3 28.96 21.15 7.12
C ALA A 3 27.99 20.06 7.62
N ALA A 4 26.76 20.03 7.09
CA ALA A 4 25.77 19.00 7.40
C ALA A 4 26.17 17.62 6.84
N ALA A 5 26.68 17.57 5.60
CA ALA A 5 27.14 16.31 4.99
C ALA A 5 28.33 15.71 5.74
N GLU A 6 29.24 16.56 6.23
CA GLU A 6 30.40 16.09 7.02
C GLU A 6 29.98 15.59 8.41
N ARG A 7 29.04 16.26 9.09
CA ARG A 7 28.48 15.77 10.35
C ARG A 7 27.77 14.42 10.16
N LEU A 8 26.97 14.30 9.10
CA LEU A 8 26.32 13.03 8.76
C LEU A 8 27.34 11.92 8.53
N ARG A 9 28.40 12.18 7.76
CA ARG A 9 29.48 11.22 7.50
C ARG A 9 30.11 10.71 8.80
N LEU A 10 30.58 11.63 9.65
CA LEU A 10 31.23 11.29 10.91
C LEU A 10 30.31 10.47 11.84
N ALA A 11 29.03 10.85 11.92
CA ALA A 11 28.06 10.16 12.76
C ALA A 11 27.71 8.76 12.23
N LEU A 12 27.57 8.60 10.91
CA LEU A 12 27.37 7.29 10.27
C LEU A 12 28.57 6.36 10.49
N GLU A 13 29.79 6.88 10.37
CA GLU A 13 31.01 6.12 10.62
C GLU A 13 31.11 5.65 12.08
N ALA A 14 30.69 6.47 13.04
CA ALA A 14 30.60 6.08 14.45
C ALA A 14 29.57 4.94 14.67
N LEU A 15 28.36 5.09 14.13
CA LEU A 15 27.34 4.05 14.21
C LEU A 15 27.76 2.74 13.53
N ALA A 16 28.45 2.82 12.39
CA ALA A 16 28.95 1.66 11.67
C ALA A 16 30.00 0.85 12.48
N ARG A 17 30.69 1.50 13.41
CA ARG A 17 31.60 0.87 14.40
C ARG A 17 30.87 0.32 15.64
N GLY A 18 29.55 0.46 15.71
CA GLY A 18 28.74 0.00 16.84
C GLY A 18 28.63 1.00 18.00
N GLU A 19 29.06 2.24 17.81
CA GLU A 19 28.88 3.27 18.83
C GLU A 19 27.36 3.54 19.06
N PRO A 20 26.95 3.87 20.29
CA PRO A 20 25.57 4.23 20.56
C PRO A 20 25.20 5.54 19.86
N GLY A 21 23.97 5.64 19.38
CA GLY A 21 23.49 6.85 18.71
C GLY A 21 22.18 6.62 17.99
N PHE A 22 21.52 7.72 17.61
CA PHE A 22 20.27 7.72 16.85
C PHE A 22 20.52 7.43 15.37
N LEU A 23 19.68 6.56 14.79
CA LEU A 23 19.59 6.30 13.36
C LEU A 23 18.13 6.17 12.96
N ALA A 24 17.70 6.96 11.98
CA ALA A 24 16.47 6.73 11.25
C ALA A 24 16.75 6.76 9.74
N VAL A 25 16.20 5.78 9.03
CA VAL A 25 16.25 5.71 7.57
C VAL A 25 14.86 5.40 7.03
N SER A 26 14.43 6.13 6.01
CA SER A 26 13.15 5.95 5.34
C SER A 26 13.35 5.95 3.84
N ARG A 27 12.61 5.11 3.16
CA ARG A 27 12.57 4.98 1.71
C ARG A 27 11.12 4.94 1.26
N VAL A 28 10.73 5.94 0.47
CA VAL A 28 9.38 6.08 -0.09
C VAL A 28 9.50 6.04 -1.61
N GLN A 29 8.97 5.02 -2.24
CA GLN A 29 8.81 4.98 -3.70
C GLN A 29 7.36 5.25 -4.06
N ALA A 30 7.17 6.09 -5.07
CA ALA A 30 5.88 6.35 -5.70
C ALA A 30 6.02 6.24 -7.22
N GLU A 31 5.00 5.72 -7.90
CA GLU A 31 4.98 5.58 -9.35
C GLU A 31 3.84 6.41 -9.95
N GLY A 32 4.16 7.39 -10.81
CA GLY A 32 3.14 8.19 -11.48
C GLY A 32 2.63 9.40 -10.68
N GLU A 33 1.86 10.27 -11.35
CA GLU A 33 0.99 11.26 -10.71
C GLU A 33 -0.38 11.30 -11.44
N PRO A 34 -1.52 11.07 -10.76
CA PRO A 34 -1.62 10.60 -9.38
C PRO A 34 -0.92 9.24 -9.23
N ALA A 35 -0.25 9.01 -8.09
CA ALA A 35 0.56 7.82 -7.91
C ALA A 35 -0.30 6.55 -8.03
N GLY A 36 0.03 5.67 -8.97
CA GLY A 36 -0.58 4.33 -9.10
C GLY A 36 -0.27 3.49 -7.87
N TRP A 37 0.98 3.56 -7.43
CA TRP A 37 1.51 2.73 -6.36
C TRP A 37 2.44 3.53 -5.46
N ARG A 38 2.45 3.19 -4.16
CA ARG A 38 3.40 3.72 -3.18
C ARG A 38 3.84 2.66 -2.18
N GLU A 39 5.14 2.58 -1.94
CA GLU A 39 5.76 1.77 -0.89
C GLU A 39 6.64 2.63 -0.01
N GLU A 40 6.40 2.58 1.29
CA GLU A 40 7.20 3.24 2.30
C GLU A 40 7.77 2.20 3.27
N ILE A 41 9.09 2.17 3.37
CA ILE A 41 9.82 1.34 4.33
C ILE A 41 10.61 2.29 5.21
N SER A 42 10.49 2.16 6.52
CA SER A 42 11.34 2.93 7.43
C SER A 42 11.81 2.09 8.61
N TYR A 43 12.95 2.50 9.14
CA TYR A 43 13.59 1.90 10.30
C TYR A 43 14.14 3.01 11.19
N GLU A 44 13.86 2.95 12.49
CA GLU A 44 14.36 3.86 13.50
C GLU A 44 14.90 3.06 14.70
N ARG A 45 16.21 3.15 14.95
CA ARG A 45 16.88 2.44 16.05
C ARG A 45 16.28 2.85 17.40
N GLY A 46 15.95 1.87 18.25
CA GLY A 46 15.25 2.11 19.52
C GLY A 46 13.80 2.60 19.40
N GLY A 47 13.30 2.76 18.17
CA GLY A 47 11.94 3.18 17.85
C GLY A 47 11.18 2.06 17.15
N LEU A 48 10.75 2.33 15.91
CA LEU A 48 9.94 1.39 15.12
C LEU A 48 10.61 1.08 13.78
N GLN A 49 10.32 -0.13 13.30
CA GLN A 49 10.47 -0.51 11.90
C GLN A 49 9.08 -0.66 11.29
N ARG A 50 8.88 -0.13 10.07
CA ARG A 50 7.59 -0.11 9.38
C ARG A 50 7.73 -0.41 7.89
N CYS A 51 6.72 -1.09 7.36
CA CYS A 51 6.45 -1.24 5.93
C CYS A 51 5.01 -0.80 5.67
N LEU A 52 4.81 0.00 4.63
CA LEU A 52 3.52 0.48 4.19
C LEU A 52 3.44 0.33 2.68
N ARG A 53 2.45 -0.41 2.20
CA ARG A 53 2.14 -0.53 0.77
C ARG A 53 0.77 0.04 0.50
N GLU A 54 0.67 0.83 -0.56
CA GLU A 54 -0.47 1.64 -0.94
C GLU A 54 -0.67 1.53 -2.45
N ARG A 55 -1.92 1.57 -2.90
CA ARG A 55 -2.27 1.67 -4.31
C ARG A 55 -3.41 2.66 -4.49
N SER A 56 -3.47 3.25 -5.67
CA SER A 56 -4.61 4.03 -6.13
C SER A 56 -5.42 3.21 -7.15
N PRO A 57 -6.62 3.66 -7.56
CA PRO A 57 -7.45 2.92 -8.50
C PRO A 57 -6.90 2.89 -9.91
N VAL A 58 -5.87 3.69 -10.20
CA VAL A 58 -5.20 3.65 -11.52
C VAL A 58 -4.20 2.50 -11.62
N ASP A 59 -3.94 1.77 -10.53
CA ASP A 59 -3.00 0.63 -10.50
C ASP A 59 -3.73 -0.73 -10.57
N ALA A 60 -3.30 -1.56 -11.52
CA ALA A 60 -3.79 -2.92 -11.73
C ALA A 60 -2.80 -3.92 -11.11
N GLY A 61 -3.13 -4.47 -9.94
CA GLY A 61 -2.36 -5.60 -9.43
C GLY A 61 -2.85 -6.16 -8.10
N GLY A 62 -2.73 -7.49 -7.96
CA GLY A 62 -3.24 -8.27 -6.84
C GLY A 62 -2.33 -8.36 -5.60
N ALA A 63 -1.35 -7.47 -5.45
CA ALA A 63 -0.44 -7.51 -4.30
C ALA A 63 -1.11 -7.04 -3.00
N ARG A 64 -0.62 -7.53 -1.85
CA ARG A 64 -1.12 -7.16 -0.52
C ARG A 64 -0.91 -5.68 -0.23
N ILE A 65 -1.98 -5.01 0.22
CA ILE A 65 -1.94 -3.68 0.81
C ILE A 65 -1.96 -3.81 2.32
N GLY A 66 -1.15 -3.01 3.00
CA GLY A 66 -1.07 -3.10 4.44
C GLY A 66 -0.05 -2.15 5.05
N ARG A 67 -0.13 -2.06 6.36
CA ARG A 67 0.82 -1.40 7.23
C ARG A 67 1.33 -2.42 8.23
N TRP A 68 2.61 -2.74 8.16
CA TRP A 68 3.31 -3.58 9.11
C TRP A 68 4.22 -2.71 9.97
N GLN A 69 4.22 -2.95 11.27
CA GLN A 69 5.02 -2.20 12.22
C GLN A 69 5.36 -3.04 13.45
N ALA A 70 6.61 -2.95 13.89
CA ALA A 70 7.09 -3.57 15.11
C ALA A 70 8.15 -2.66 15.76
N PRO A 71 8.50 -2.87 17.04
CA PRO A 71 9.73 -2.31 17.60
C PRO A 71 10.92 -2.63 16.71
N ALA A 72 11.80 -1.65 16.50
CA ALA A 72 13.02 -1.85 15.73
C ALA A 72 13.96 -2.81 16.44
N ASP A 73 14.55 -3.73 15.68
CA ASP A 73 15.64 -4.59 16.16
C ASP A 73 16.96 -3.84 16.05
N ASP A 74 17.62 -3.59 17.19
CA ASP A 74 18.91 -2.89 17.27
C ASP A 74 20.03 -3.59 16.48
N ALA A 75 19.91 -4.89 16.19
CA ALA A 75 20.88 -5.63 15.38
C ALA A 75 20.99 -5.12 13.93
N GLN A 76 19.94 -4.47 13.41
CA GLN A 76 19.90 -3.96 12.03
C GLN A 76 20.62 -2.62 11.85
N ALA A 77 20.69 -1.80 12.90
CA ALA A 77 21.23 -0.44 12.81
C ALA A 77 22.71 -0.39 12.33
N PRO A 78 23.63 -1.24 12.81
CA PRO A 78 25.00 -1.25 12.30
C PRO A 78 25.09 -1.62 10.81
N ALA A 79 24.29 -2.59 10.35
CA ALA A 79 24.27 -3.01 8.94
C ALA A 79 23.75 -1.89 8.03
N LEU A 80 22.67 -1.21 8.43
CA LEU A 80 22.14 -0.05 7.71
C LEU A 80 23.14 1.12 7.69
N ALA A 81 23.81 1.42 8.81
CA ALA A 81 24.85 2.44 8.88
C ALA A 81 26.04 2.11 7.97
N GLN A 82 26.50 0.86 7.96
CA GLN A 82 27.58 0.42 7.06
C GLN A 82 27.18 0.53 5.58
N ALA A 83 25.94 0.19 5.22
CA ALA A 83 25.44 0.36 3.86
C ALA A 83 25.39 1.84 3.44
N LEU A 84 24.95 2.74 4.34
CA LEU A 84 24.96 4.19 4.13
C LEU A 84 26.39 4.75 3.95
N VAL A 85 27.36 4.26 4.73
CA VAL A 85 28.79 4.60 4.56
C VAL A 85 29.34 4.11 3.24
N LYS A 86 29.07 2.85 2.87
CA LYS A 86 29.51 2.26 1.61
C LYS A 86 28.93 3.00 0.40
N ALA A 87 27.66 3.40 0.47
CA ALA A 87 27.01 4.20 -0.56
C ALA A 87 27.53 5.66 -0.61
N GLN A 88 28.21 6.11 0.45
CA GLN A 88 28.59 7.50 0.71
C GLN A 88 27.37 8.42 0.60
N PHE A 89 26.29 8.08 1.32
CA PHE A 89 24.97 8.72 1.18
C PHE A 89 25.03 10.26 1.26
N TRP A 90 25.86 10.81 2.15
CA TRP A 90 26.08 12.25 2.33
C TRP A 90 26.63 12.99 1.09
N SER A 91 27.19 12.26 0.13
CA SER A 91 27.77 12.81 -1.11
C SER A 91 26.82 12.73 -2.30
N LEU A 92 25.73 11.97 -2.18
CA LEU A 92 24.74 11.81 -3.24
C LEU A 92 23.96 13.11 -3.42
N ARG A 93 23.47 13.32 -4.63
CA ARG A 93 22.66 14.49 -4.98
C ARG A 93 21.34 14.02 -5.55
N SER A 94 20.28 14.72 -5.17
CA SER A 94 18.97 14.54 -5.80
C SER A 94 19.06 14.80 -7.29
N ASP A 95 18.26 14.08 -8.06
CA ASP A 95 18.12 14.37 -9.47
C ASP A 95 17.48 15.74 -9.64
N THR A 96 18.04 16.55 -10.53
CA THR A 96 17.58 17.93 -10.77
C THR A 96 16.50 18.02 -11.83
N GLU A 97 16.40 17.02 -12.69
CA GLU A 97 15.45 16.96 -13.81
C GLU A 97 14.36 15.92 -13.50
N LEU A 98 13.47 16.26 -12.58
CA LEU A 98 12.30 15.44 -12.28
C LEU A 98 11.15 15.86 -13.20
N VAL A 99 10.61 14.90 -13.95
CA VAL A 99 9.45 15.12 -14.82
C VAL A 99 8.18 14.87 -14.00
N PRO A 100 7.17 15.77 -14.03
CA PRO A 100 5.88 15.52 -13.40
C PRO A 100 5.28 14.19 -13.87
N GLY A 101 4.70 13.43 -12.95
CA GLY A 101 4.17 12.10 -13.24
C GLY A 101 5.20 10.99 -13.46
N ALA A 102 6.51 11.24 -13.35
CA ALA A 102 7.51 10.17 -13.34
C ALA A 102 7.54 9.45 -11.98
N GLY A 103 7.96 8.18 -11.97
CA GLY A 103 8.22 7.45 -10.74
C GLY A 103 9.43 8.02 -9.99
N LEU A 104 9.32 8.12 -8.67
CA LEU A 104 10.33 8.70 -7.79
C LEU A 104 10.60 7.80 -6.59
N VAL A 105 11.83 7.87 -6.08
CA VAL A 105 12.24 7.29 -4.80
C VAL A 105 12.81 8.41 -3.94
N ASN A 106 12.19 8.65 -2.79
CA ASN A 106 12.67 9.56 -1.77
C ASN A 106 13.33 8.77 -0.63
N TRP A 107 14.55 9.15 -0.30
CA TRP A 107 15.33 8.62 0.80
C TRP A 107 15.54 9.71 1.84
N THR A 108 15.15 9.43 3.08
CA THR A 108 15.46 10.28 4.23
C THR A 108 16.39 9.53 5.16
N CYS A 109 17.52 10.13 5.50
CA CYS A 109 18.44 9.60 6.50
C CYS A 109 18.69 10.65 7.59
N ALA A 110 18.43 10.26 8.84
CA ALA A 110 18.68 11.07 10.02
C ALA A 110 19.61 10.34 10.99
N VAL A 111 20.69 11.02 11.41
CA VAL A 111 21.69 10.48 12.32
C VAL A 111 22.15 11.57 13.27
N GLY A 112 22.00 11.34 14.58
CA GLY A 112 22.21 12.40 15.58
C GLY A 112 21.31 13.60 15.28
N ASP A 113 21.92 14.75 15.01
CA ASP A 113 21.24 16.01 14.63
C ASP A 113 21.21 16.27 13.11
N ALA A 114 21.88 15.43 12.31
CA ALA A 114 21.99 15.60 10.87
C ALA A 114 20.87 14.87 10.15
N VAL A 115 20.21 15.56 9.20
CA VAL A 115 19.18 14.99 8.32
C VAL A 115 19.56 15.31 6.87
N VAL A 116 19.46 14.30 6.00
CA VAL A 116 19.64 14.44 4.56
C VAL A 116 18.50 13.73 3.84
N ASP A 117 17.87 14.47 2.93
CA ASP A 117 16.87 13.97 2.01
C ASP A 117 17.46 13.86 0.60
N LEU A 118 17.11 12.80 -0.10
CA LEU A 118 17.58 12.48 -1.44
C LEU A 118 16.38 12.02 -2.29
N VAL A 119 16.05 12.79 -3.31
CA VAL A 119 14.96 12.49 -4.25
C VAL A 119 15.55 12.10 -5.59
N VAL A 120 15.25 10.91 -6.07
CA VAL A 120 15.77 10.38 -7.34
C VAL A 120 14.65 9.77 -8.18
N ALA A 121 14.79 9.84 -9.50
CA ALA A 121 13.92 9.13 -10.42
C ALA A 121 14.15 7.61 -10.33
N THR A 122 13.12 6.81 -10.60
CA THR A 122 13.19 5.33 -10.57
C THR A 122 14.22 4.74 -11.55
N GLY A 123 14.63 5.48 -12.57
CA GLY A 123 15.70 5.11 -13.51
C GLY A 123 17.09 5.66 -13.19
N SER A 124 17.27 6.36 -12.07
CA SER A 124 18.52 7.07 -11.76
C SER A 124 19.68 6.12 -11.44
N PRO A 125 20.91 6.37 -11.96
CA PRO A 125 22.08 5.58 -11.61
C PRO A 125 22.46 5.68 -10.11
N VAL A 126 21.93 6.67 -9.39
CA VAL A 126 22.08 6.77 -7.93
C VAL A 126 21.51 5.55 -7.22
N LEU A 127 20.44 4.94 -7.76
CA LEU A 127 19.84 3.73 -7.18
C LEU A 127 20.80 2.53 -7.20
N LEU A 128 21.72 2.45 -8.16
CA LEU A 128 22.76 1.40 -8.17
C LEU A 128 23.70 1.53 -6.99
N ARG A 129 24.00 2.77 -6.55
CA ARG A 129 24.82 3.00 -5.34
C ARG A 129 24.07 2.67 -4.06
N LEU A 130 22.74 2.77 -4.08
CA LEU A 130 21.86 2.50 -2.94
C LEU A 130 21.35 1.06 -2.89
N ALA A 131 21.64 0.22 -3.89
CA ALA A 131 21.09 -1.14 -4.00
C ALA A 131 21.30 -1.99 -2.74
N GLY A 132 22.47 -1.90 -2.10
CA GLY A 132 22.73 -2.61 -0.85
C GLY A 132 21.88 -2.12 0.33
N LEU A 133 21.61 -0.81 0.41
CA LEU A 133 20.73 -0.23 1.41
C LEU A 133 19.26 -0.57 1.14
N ASP A 134 18.84 -0.52 -0.12
CA ASP A 134 17.48 -0.88 -0.55
C ASP A 134 17.18 -2.34 -0.23
N GLN A 135 18.13 -3.24 -0.49
CA GLN A 135 17.96 -4.65 -0.11
C GLN A 135 17.76 -4.82 1.40
N LEU A 136 18.57 -4.17 2.24
CA LEU A 136 18.43 -4.27 3.70
C LEU A 136 17.06 -3.76 4.18
N LEU A 137 16.57 -2.64 3.62
CA LEU A 137 15.24 -2.15 3.96
C LEU A 137 14.15 -3.10 3.47
N ARG A 138 14.27 -3.66 2.27
CA ARG A 138 13.33 -4.68 1.76
C ARG A 138 13.33 -5.94 2.62
N ASP A 139 14.48 -6.35 3.15
CA ASP A 139 14.57 -7.47 4.09
C ASP A 139 13.82 -7.17 5.40
N VAL A 140 13.91 -5.94 5.92
CA VAL A 140 13.09 -5.47 7.05
C VAL A 140 11.60 -5.53 6.71
N ALA A 141 11.20 -5.05 5.53
CA ALA A 141 9.81 -5.10 5.07
C ALA A 141 9.30 -6.55 4.96
N HIS A 142 10.07 -7.45 4.35
CA HIS A 142 9.73 -8.87 4.23
C HIS A 142 9.63 -9.55 5.59
N ALA A 143 10.54 -9.26 6.52
CA ALA A 143 10.48 -9.79 7.88
C ALA A 143 9.20 -9.34 8.62
N LEU A 144 8.83 -8.06 8.47
CA LEU A 144 7.60 -7.51 9.03
C LEU A 144 6.33 -8.11 8.42
N GLU A 145 6.34 -8.33 7.11
CA GLU A 145 5.25 -9.02 6.40
C GLU A 145 5.12 -10.47 6.86
N ALA A 146 6.23 -11.20 6.95
CA ALA A 146 6.28 -12.58 7.38
C ALA A 146 5.84 -12.77 8.84
N SER A 147 6.17 -11.83 9.72
CA SER A 147 5.71 -11.86 11.12
C SER A 147 4.23 -11.50 11.29
N GLY A 148 3.59 -10.96 10.25
CA GLY A 148 2.22 -10.48 10.27
C GLY A 148 1.98 -9.34 11.27
N THR A 149 3.05 -8.70 11.78
CA THR A 149 2.96 -7.69 12.84
C THR A 149 2.43 -6.37 12.26
N GLY A 150 1.11 -6.24 12.19
CA GLY A 150 0.44 -5.08 11.64
C GLY A 150 -0.94 -5.42 11.10
N VAL A 151 -1.38 -4.64 10.11
CA VAL A 151 -2.66 -4.80 9.43
C VAL A 151 -2.42 -4.96 7.93
N SER A 152 -3.04 -5.94 7.32
CA SER A 152 -3.01 -6.13 5.87
C SER A 152 -4.39 -6.50 5.39
N LEU A 153 -4.89 -5.80 4.38
CA LEU A 153 -6.18 -6.12 3.79
C LEU A 153 -5.97 -6.82 2.47
N ARG A 154 -6.68 -7.93 2.30
CA ARG A 154 -6.81 -8.63 1.04
C ARG A 154 -8.26 -8.59 0.60
N LEU A 155 -8.47 -8.29 -0.68
CA LEU A 155 -9.76 -8.48 -1.34
C LEU A 155 -9.92 -9.96 -1.66
N ALA A 156 -10.90 -10.62 -1.06
CA ALA A 156 -11.27 -12.00 -1.34
C ALA A 156 -12.45 -12.00 -2.31
N VAL A 157 -12.28 -12.66 -3.45
CA VAL A 157 -13.32 -12.84 -4.46
C VAL A 157 -13.49 -14.34 -4.68
N GLN A 158 -14.72 -14.83 -4.63
CA GLN A 158 -15.08 -16.23 -4.88
C GLN A 158 -16.22 -16.29 -5.88
N LEU A 159 -16.09 -17.10 -6.92
CA LEU A 159 -17.19 -17.42 -7.82
C LEU A 159 -18.14 -18.42 -7.14
N GLN A 160 -19.43 -18.16 -7.24
CA GLN A 160 -20.51 -19.03 -6.78
C GLN A 160 -21.46 -19.31 -7.96
N GLY A 161 -22.04 -20.51 -7.99
CA GLY A 161 -22.95 -20.93 -9.07
C GLY A 161 -22.23 -21.35 -10.36
N GLN A 162 -23.03 -21.74 -11.37
CA GLN A 162 -22.58 -22.13 -12.70
C GLN A 162 -23.56 -21.61 -13.76
N GLY A 163 -23.07 -21.41 -15.00
CA GLY A 163 -23.91 -20.98 -16.12
C GLY A 163 -24.54 -19.60 -15.90
N ALA A 164 -25.87 -19.50 -16.08
CA ALA A 164 -26.61 -18.24 -15.97
C ALA A 164 -26.82 -17.76 -14.52
N GLU A 165 -26.53 -18.59 -13.51
CA GLU A 165 -26.68 -18.26 -12.08
C GLU A 165 -25.36 -17.88 -11.40
N GLN A 166 -24.33 -17.54 -12.18
CA GLN A 166 -23.03 -17.14 -11.64
C GLN A 166 -23.12 -15.84 -10.84
N ALA A 167 -22.48 -15.83 -9.67
CA ALA A 167 -22.36 -14.67 -8.82
C ALA A 167 -20.99 -14.60 -8.13
N LEU A 168 -20.51 -13.40 -7.82
CA LEU A 168 -19.29 -13.20 -7.02
C LEU A 168 -19.64 -12.94 -5.56
N ARG A 169 -19.02 -13.73 -4.68
CA ARG A 169 -18.92 -13.41 -3.26
C ARG A 169 -17.65 -12.62 -3.04
N ILE A 170 -17.81 -11.36 -2.65
CA ILE A 170 -16.72 -10.40 -2.44
C ILE A 170 -16.61 -10.11 -0.95
N GLY A 171 -15.39 -10.00 -0.43
CA GLY A 171 -15.15 -9.52 0.91
C GLY A 171 -13.73 -9.03 1.13
N LEU A 172 -13.50 -8.40 2.28
CA LEU A 172 -12.19 -7.99 2.76
C LEU A 172 -11.74 -8.91 3.88
N VAL A 173 -10.48 -9.34 3.87
CA VAL A 173 -9.90 -10.12 4.97
C VAL A 173 -8.71 -9.36 5.52
N ASN A 174 -8.66 -9.19 6.84
CA ASN A 174 -7.47 -8.70 7.51
C ASN A 174 -6.48 -9.86 7.71
N GLU A 175 -5.41 -9.92 6.92
CA GLU A 175 -4.37 -10.95 7.01
C GLU A 175 -3.30 -10.63 8.07
N GLY A 176 -3.32 -9.41 8.63
CA GLY A 176 -2.42 -9.00 9.71
C GLY A 176 -2.85 -9.52 11.09
N HIS A 177 -1.97 -9.39 12.08
CA HIS A 177 -2.20 -9.80 13.47
C HIS A 177 -2.77 -8.68 14.36
N GLN A 178 -2.94 -7.46 13.85
CA GLN A 178 -3.57 -6.34 14.54
C GLN A 178 -4.96 -6.05 13.97
N ARG A 179 -5.83 -5.40 14.75
CA ARG A 179 -7.16 -4.99 14.28
C ARG A 179 -7.02 -3.88 13.23
N ALA A 180 -7.76 -3.99 12.12
CA ALA A 180 -7.91 -2.93 11.14
C ALA A 180 -9.08 -2.04 11.51
N VAL A 181 -8.98 -0.74 11.23
CA VAL A 181 -10.13 0.17 11.20
C VAL A 181 -10.33 0.66 9.78
N LEU A 182 -11.54 0.47 9.27
CA LEU A 182 -12.01 0.93 7.97
C LEU A 182 -13.04 2.04 8.17
N VAL A 183 -13.05 3.02 7.26
CA VAL A 183 -14.18 3.95 7.15
C VAL A 183 -15.34 3.19 6.51
N GLY A 184 -16.47 3.12 7.21
CA GLY A 184 -17.69 2.51 6.71
C GLY A 184 -18.42 3.42 5.72
N PRO A 185 -19.37 2.89 4.95
CA PRO A 185 -20.07 3.64 3.91
C PRO A 185 -20.96 4.76 4.47
N GLN A 186 -21.38 4.71 5.75
CA GLN A 186 -22.21 5.74 6.37
C GLN A 186 -21.43 6.99 6.82
N ALA A 187 -20.15 6.83 7.17
CA ALA A 187 -19.28 7.96 7.50
C ALA A 187 -18.78 8.72 6.27
N TRP A 188 -19.28 8.34 5.08
CA TRP A 188 -18.94 9.01 3.85
C TRP A 188 -19.46 10.45 3.87
N VAL A 189 -18.53 11.38 3.73
CA VAL A 189 -18.81 12.77 3.37
C VAL A 189 -18.46 12.90 1.89
N PRO A 190 -19.36 13.41 1.03
CA PRO A 190 -19.00 13.76 -0.34
C PRO A 190 -17.78 14.68 -0.31
N SER A 191 -16.63 14.14 -0.67
CA SER A 191 -15.37 14.88 -0.76
C SER A 191 -14.86 14.82 -2.19
N VAL A 192 -13.97 15.75 -2.52
CA VAL A 192 -13.35 15.89 -3.85
C VAL A 192 -12.61 14.61 -4.28
N ASP A 193 -12.22 13.76 -3.31
CA ASP A 193 -11.36 12.59 -3.49
C ASP A 193 -12.12 11.30 -3.91
N GLY A 194 -13.42 11.40 -4.19
CA GLY A 194 -14.25 10.32 -4.73
C GLY A 194 -14.91 9.41 -3.68
N PRO A 195 -15.86 8.55 -4.09
CA PRO A 195 -16.63 7.74 -3.14
C PRO A 195 -15.94 6.41 -2.75
N ASN A 196 -16.33 5.85 -1.58
CA ASN A 196 -15.97 4.47 -1.22
C ASN A 196 -16.71 3.51 -2.14
N HIS A 197 -15.96 2.68 -2.88
CA HIS A 197 -16.54 1.80 -3.90
C HIS A 197 -16.02 0.39 -3.80
N PHE A 198 -16.94 -0.57 -3.88
CA PHE A 198 -16.63 -1.79 -4.61
C PHE A 198 -17.07 -1.58 -6.07
N ARG A 199 -16.14 -1.81 -6.99
CA ARG A 199 -16.38 -1.77 -8.43
C ARG A 199 -16.04 -3.15 -8.98
N VAL A 200 -16.95 -3.72 -9.76
CA VAL A 200 -16.70 -4.97 -10.49
C VAL A 200 -16.65 -4.64 -11.97
N GLU A 201 -15.58 -5.06 -12.60
CA GLU A 201 -15.27 -4.80 -14.00
C GLU A 201 -15.11 -6.15 -14.70
N LEU A 202 -15.67 -6.26 -15.90
CA LEU A 202 -15.58 -7.46 -16.74
C LEU A 202 -14.96 -7.07 -18.08
N ALA A 203 -13.93 -7.79 -18.51
CA ALA A 203 -13.28 -7.61 -19.81
C ALA A 203 -13.04 -8.96 -20.50
N PRO A 204 -13.32 -9.09 -21.81
CA PRO A 204 -13.01 -10.30 -22.57
C PRO A 204 -11.50 -10.43 -22.84
N LEU A 205 -10.94 -11.63 -22.69
CA LEU A 205 -9.59 -11.95 -23.16
C LEU A 205 -9.57 -12.05 -24.71
N PRO A 206 -8.48 -11.63 -25.38
CA PRO A 206 -7.16 -11.32 -24.86
C PRO A 206 -6.90 -9.83 -24.52
N GLN A 207 -7.92 -9.00 -24.26
CA GLN A 207 -7.65 -7.60 -23.88
C GLN A 207 -6.76 -7.56 -22.62
N GLU A 208 -5.64 -6.83 -22.69
CA GLU A 208 -4.58 -6.83 -21.67
C GLU A 208 -5.04 -6.30 -20.31
N ALA A 209 -6.12 -5.55 -20.26
CA ALA A 209 -6.86 -5.18 -19.06
C ALA A 209 -8.11 -4.40 -19.54
N PRO A 210 -9.18 -4.29 -18.73
CA PRO A 210 -10.16 -3.23 -18.94
C PRO A 210 -9.44 -1.88 -18.90
N ASP A 211 -9.51 -1.15 -20.02
CA ASP A 211 -8.81 0.12 -20.29
C ASP A 211 -9.00 1.17 -19.17
N GLU A 212 -7.94 1.93 -18.87
CA GLU A 212 -7.78 2.78 -17.67
C GLU A 212 -8.78 3.95 -17.60
N THR A 213 -9.35 4.31 -18.76
CA THR A 213 -10.48 5.26 -18.90
C THR A 213 -11.58 4.74 -19.84
N GLY A 214 -11.39 3.56 -20.42
CA GLY A 214 -12.25 3.04 -21.49
C GLY A 214 -13.47 2.30 -20.97
N PRO A 215 -14.46 2.04 -21.84
CA PRO A 215 -15.74 1.43 -21.50
C PRO A 215 -15.59 -0.08 -21.27
N GLY A 216 -14.68 -0.50 -20.39
CA GLY A 216 -14.89 -1.74 -19.67
C GLY A 216 -16.24 -1.60 -18.99
N ALA A 217 -17.18 -2.51 -19.27
CA ALA A 217 -18.52 -2.41 -18.72
C ALA A 217 -18.39 -2.36 -17.20
N ILE A 218 -18.66 -1.20 -16.60
CA ILE A 218 -18.88 -1.09 -15.16
C ILE A 218 -20.15 -1.89 -14.94
N PHE A 219 -19.98 -3.17 -14.62
CA PHE A 219 -21.10 -4.07 -14.43
C PHE A 219 -21.90 -3.62 -13.21
N GLN A 220 -21.20 -3.14 -12.17
CA GLN A 220 -21.82 -2.60 -10.98
C GLN A 220 -20.85 -1.74 -10.14
N THR A 221 -21.33 -0.58 -9.68
CA THR A 221 -20.70 0.24 -8.64
C THR A 221 -21.61 0.26 -7.41
N TRP A 222 -21.03 0.03 -6.22
CA TRP A 222 -21.79 -0.08 -4.95
C TRP A 222 -21.78 1.14 -3.98
N PRO A 223 -21.68 2.41 -4.40
CA PRO A 223 -21.74 3.51 -3.43
C PRO A 223 -23.16 3.74 -2.85
N ALA A 224 -24.18 3.88 -3.70
CA ALA A 224 -25.49 4.39 -3.29
C ALA A 224 -26.46 3.30 -2.81
N ASP A 225 -26.38 2.10 -3.42
CA ASP A 225 -27.26 0.99 -3.10
C ASP A 225 -26.75 0.15 -1.94
N LEU A 226 -25.43 0.12 -1.67
CA LEU A 226 -24.90 -0.58 -0.50
C LEU A 226 -25.34 0.15 0.78
N ALA A 227 -25.28 1.47 0.87
CA ALA A 227 -25.79 2.20 2.04
C ALA A 227 -27.31 1.99 2.27
N ARG A 228 -28.08 1.77 1.19
CA ARG A 228 -29.53 1.45 1.26
C ARG A 228 -29.80 -0.01 1.62
N ALA A 229 -29.11 -0.95 0.98
CA ALA A 229 -29.22 -2.39 1.19
C ALA A 229 -28.57 -2.86 2.51
N SER A 230 -27.61 -2.09 3.04
CA SER A 230 -26.93 -2.37 4.31
C SER A 230 -27.65 -1.78 5.52
N ARG A 231 -28.82 -1.15 5.37
CA ARG A 231 -29.63 -0.71 6.51
C ARG A 231 -30.03 -1.95 7.32
N GLY A 232 -29.27 -2.23 8.39
CA GLY A 232 -29.42 -3.41 9.24
C GLY A 232 -28.37 -4.51 9.04
N ALA A 233 -27.53 -4.45 7.99
CA ALA A 233 -26.45 -5.42 7.77
C ALA A 233 -25.17 -4.98 8.50
N VAL A 234 -25.03 -5.39 9.77
CA VAL A 234 -23.79 -5.16 10.54
C VAL A 234 -22.63 -5.96 9.92
N PRO A 235 -21.43 -5.38 9.75
CA PRO A 235 -21.01 -4.04 10.18
C PRO A 235 -21.06 -2.96 9.08
N TRP A 236 -21.63 -3.25 7.91
CA TRP A 236 -21.73 -2.26 6.81
C TRP A 236 -22.64 -1.07 7.13
N GLY A 237 -23.49 -1.20 8.15
CA GLY A 237 -24.25 -0.10 8.71
C GLY A 237 -23.46 0.85 9.62
N ASP A 238 -22.19 0.59 9.93
CA ASP A 238 -21.43 1.40 10.87
C ASP A 238 -20.63 2.50 10.16
N SER A 239 -20.41 3.62 10.86
CA SER A 239 -19.49 4.68 10.43
C SER A 239 -18.05 4.19 10.33
N TYR A 240 -17.68 3.22 11.18
CA TYR A 240 -16.35 2.62 11.23
C TYR A 240 -16.48 1.12 11.41
N ILE A 241 -15.74 0.37 10.61
CA ILE A 241 -15.73 -1.09 10.66
C ILE A 241 -14.40 -1.54 11.24
N VAL A 242 -14.45 -2.29 12.35
CA VAL A 242 -13.27 -2.88 12.97
C VAL A 242 -13.14 -4.33 12.51
N LEU A 243 -12.05 -4.66 11.82
CA LEU A 243 -11.77 -6.02 11.36
C LEU A 243 -10.72 -6.69 12.21
N SER A 244 -11.12 -7.74 12.92
CA SER A 244 -10.18 -8.59 13.64
C SER A 244 -9.29 -9.37 12.67
N PRO A 245 -8.08 -9.78 13.10
CA PRO A 245 -7.24 -10.70 12.35
C PRO A 245 -8.02 -11.90 11.82
N ARG A 246 -7.85 -12.20 10.54
CA ARG A 246 -8.47 -13.32 9.81
C ARG A 246 -10.01 -13.30 9.74
N GLN A 247 -10.65 -12.23 10.22
CA GLN A 247 -12.09 -12.06 10.12
C GLN A 247 -12.45 -11.54 8.72
N PRO A 248 -13.26 -12.28 7.94
CA PRO A 248 -13.76 -11.77 6.67
C PRO A 248 -14.90 -10.77 6.90
N LEU A 249 -14.84 -9.65 6.18
CA LEU A 249 -15.92 -8.70 5.97
C LEU A 249 -16.51 -8.93 4.59
N LEU A 250 -17.62 -9.66 4.51
CA LEU A 250 -18.27 -10.00 3.25
C LEU A 250 -19.28 -8.92 2.86
N LEU A 251 -19.42 -8.63 1.56
CA LEU A 251 -20.56 -7.86 1.09
C LEU A 251 -21.89 -8.51 1.53
N PRO A 252 -22.94 -7.73 1.86
CA PRO A 252 -24.21 -8.27 2.33
C PRO A 252 -24.89 -9.22 1.34
N GLN A 253 -24.67 -9.02 0.04
CA GLN A 253 -25.27 -9.83 -1.03
C GLN A 253 -24.20 -10.18 -2.09
N PRO A 254 -24.24 -11.39 -2.68
CA PRO A 254 -23.42 -11.72 -3.85
C PRO A 254 -23.73 -10.82 -5.04
N VAL A 255 -22.72 -10.62 -5.89
CA VAL A 255 -22.80 -9.85 -7.13
C VAL A 255 -23.23 -10.77 -8.26
N PRO A 256 -24.46 -10.71 -8.78
CA PRO A 256 -24.82 -11.52 -9.93
C PRO A 256 -23.96 -11.09 -11.13
N LEU A 257 -23.45 -12.03 -11.92
CA LEU A 257 -22.71 -11.74 -13.16
C LEU A 257 -23.58 -11.88 -14.41
N GLY A 258 -24.73 -12.56 -14.29
CA GLY A 258 -25.57 -12.91 -15.43
C GLY A 258 -24.89 -13.91 -16.38
N PRO A 259 -25.47 -14.13 -17.58
CA PRO A 259 -24.86 -14.98 -18.59
C PRO A 259 -23.62 -14.29 -19.18
N LEU A 260 -22.46 -14.94 -19.08
CA LEU A 260 -21.23 -14.46 -19.68
C LEU A 260 -21.25 -14.69 -21.20
N PRO A 261 -20.68 -13.78 -22.00
CA PRO A 261 -20.44 -14.05 -23.42
C PRO A 261 -19.52 -15.27 -23.59
N PRO A 262 -19.60 -16.01 -24.72
CA PRO A 262 -18.66 -17.09 -24.99
C PRO A 262 -17.21 -16.59 -24.99
N GLY A 263 -16.29 -17.35 -24.39
CA GLY A 263 -14.86 -17.03 -24.34
C GLY A 263 -14.31 -16.89 -22.92
N GLU A 264 -13.02 -16.55 -22.81
CA GLU A 264 -12.41 -16.27 -21.51
C GLU A 264 -12.58 -14.79 -21.16
N HIS A 265 -12.84 -14.48 -19.88
CA HIS A 265 -13.03 -13.13 -19.37
C HIS A 265 -12.22 -12.91 -18.11
N ILE A 266 -11.75 -11.68 -17.91
CA ILE A 266 -11.19 -11.21 -16.65
C ILE A 266 -12.30 -10.48 -15.89
N VAL A 267 -12.52 -10.86 -14.63
CA VAL A 267 -13.23 -10.04 -13.66
C VAL A 267 -12.23 -9.37 -12.75
N ARG A 268 -12.22 -8.04 -12.76
CA ARG A 268 -11.47 -7.22 -11.81
C ARG A 268 -12.43 -6.65 -10.77
N VAL A 269 -12.20 -6.95 -9.51
CA VAL A 269 -12.90 -6.30 -8.39
C VAL A 269 -11.96 -5.28 -7.78
N VAL A 270 -12.42 -4.04 -7.65
CA VAL A 270 -11.68 -2.94 -7.03
C VAL A 270 -12.41 -2.51 -5.77
N TYR A 271 -11.72 -2.47 -4.64
CA TYR A 271 -12.17 -1.79 -3.43
C TYR A 271 -11.46 -0.45 -3.33
N SER A 272 -12.19 0.62 -3.00
CA SER A 272 -11.66 1.98 -2.78
C SER A 272 -12.20 2.53 -1.46
N ASN A 273 -11.31 3.06 -0.61
CA ASN A 273 -11.69 3.72 0.63
C ASN A 273 -11.08 5.12 0.76
N TYR A 274 -11.82 6.14 0.33
CA TYR A 274 -11.50 7.56 0.34
C TYR A 274 -12.19 8.29 1.49
N GLY A 275 -11.86 7.92 2.72
CA GLY A 275 -12.28 8.67 3.91
C GLY A 275 -11.14 9.50 4.49
N ARG A 276 -11.45 10.72 4.94
CA ARG A 276 -10.59 11.44 5.90
C ARG A 276 -10.98 10.99 7.31
N LEU A 277 -10.12 10.24 7.97
CA LEU A 277 -10.20 10.05 9.42
C LEU A 277 -9.23 10.99 10.11
N SER A 278 -9.78 11.91 10.89
CA SER A 278 -9.09 12.41 12.07
C SER A 278 -8.90 11.22 13.02
N GLN A 279 -7.67 10.72 13.12
CA GLN A 279 -7.16 9.76 14.11
C GLN A 279 -8.22 9.03 14.97
N VAL A 280 -8.56 7.79 14.61
CA VAL A 280 -9.28 6.91 15.54
C VAL A 280 -8.28 6.40 16.58
N ALA A 281 -8.32 7.01 17.77
CA ALA A 281 -7.63 6.65 19.02
C ALA A 281 -6.75 5.38 18.96
N GLY A 282 -5.46 5.55 18.62
CA GLY A 282 -4.41 4.56 18.86
C GLY A 282 -4.46 3.25 18.06
N LEU A 283 -5.43 3.07 17.16
CA LEU A 283 -5.49 1.89 16.29
C LEU A 283 -4.84 2.17 14.93
N PRO A 284 -4.14 1.21 14.31
CA PRO A 284 -3.66 1.34 12.94
C PRO A 284 -4.88 1.44 11.98
N VAL A 285 -5.10 2.65 11.48
CA VAL A 285 -6.16 2.94 10.51
C VAL A 285 -5.64 2.71 9.09
N ILE A 286 -6.42 2.05 8.25
CA ILE A 286 -6.13 1.97 6.80
C ILE A 286 -6.95 3.08 6.13
N LEU A 287 -6.27 4.13 5.68
CA LEU A 287 -6.88 5.30 5.05
C LEU A 287 -6.52 5.43 3.58
N GLY A 288 -7.50 5.88 2.79
CA GLY A 288 -7.27 6.64 1.57
C GLY A 288 -6.76 5.85 0.38
N ARG A 289 -7.09 4.56 0.21
CA ARG A 289 -6.47 3.70 -0.81
C ARG A 289 -7.43 2.75 -1.48
N ALA A 290 -7.11 2.45 -2.72
CA ALA A 290 -7.81 1.46 -3.52
C ALA A 290 -6.92 0.22 -3.72
N PHE A 291 -7.52 -0.95 -3.88
CA PHE A 291 -6.83 -2.15 -4.32
C PHE A 291 -7.76 -3.03 -5.14
N SER A 292 -7.17 -3.81 -6.03
CA SER A 292 -7.88 -4.69 -6.95
C SER A 292 -7.49 -6.14 -6.76
N ASN A 293 -8.37 -7.05 -7.18
CA ASN A 293 -8.09 -8.48 -7.32
C ASN A 293 -8.79 -8.99 -8.58
N GLU A 294 -8.16 -9.93 -9.27
CA GLU A 294 -8.56 -10.39 -10.59
C GLU A 294 -8.85 -11.90 -10.58
N LEU A 295 -9.88 -12.30 -11.33
CA LEU A 295 -10.25 -13.70 -11.57
C LEU A 295 -10.42 -13.91 -13.08
N VAL A 296 -9.81 -14.97 -13.62
CA VAL A 296 -10.08 -15.42 -14.99
C VAL A 296 -11.25 -16.40 -14.96
N MET A 297 -12.25 -16.16 -15.79
CA MET A 297 -13.47 -16.96 -15.93
C MET A 297 -13.63 -17.46 -17.36
N ARG A 298 -14.40 -18.54 -17.53
CA ARG A 298 -14.79 -19.08 -18.84
C ARG A 298 -16.32 -19.01 -18.97
N GLY A 299 -16.78 -18.33 -20.02
CA GLY A 299 -18.19 -18.23 -20.41
C GLY A 299 -18.65 -19.40 -21.27
#